data_AF-A0A8J7D770-F1
#
_entry.id   AF-A0A8J7D770-F1
#
_cell.length_a   1.000
_cell.length_b   1.000
_cell.length_c   1.000
_cell.angle_alpha   90.00
_cell.angle_beta   90.00
_cell.angle_gamma   90.00
#
_symmetry.space_group_name_H-M   'P 1'
#
loop_
_entity.id
_entity.type
_entity.pdbx_description
1 polymer ?
#
loop_
_entity_poly.entity_id
_entity_poly.type
_entity_poly.pdbx_seq_one_letter_code
_entity_poly.pdbx_strand_id
1 'polypeptide(L)'
;MAKSNGVKNETTLQELPVVLDTEDTKKAQDLPEPIENAQDIDEILNSLKALLSSVEKLQKIRQEVGDIKPLVERILDGELVAGEELEQLKTGMSSLLRLVRAYSDHQAALTKAQPARNLLDEILK
;
A
#
# COMPACT_ATOMS: atom_id res chain seq x y z
N MET A 1 12.01 56.23 52.41
CA MET A 1 11.03 55.34 53.07
C MET A 1 10.85 54.15 52.12
N ALA A 2 11.25 52.91 52.49
CA ALA A 2 10.45 51.90 53.21
C ALA A 2 9.16 51.50 52.44
N LYS A 3 8.73 50.24 52.24
CA LYS A 3 9.15 48.83 52.51
C LYS A 3 8.23 47.91 51.64
N SER A 4 8.36 46.58 51.50
CA SER A 4 9.50 45.63 51.37
C SER A 4 8.92 44.19 51.20
N ASN A 5 9.59 43.30 50.45
CA ASN A 5 9.33 41.83 50.36
C ASN A 5 8.01 41.41 49.65
N GLY A 6 7.86 40.25 49.00
CA GLY A 6 8.80 39.12 48.77
C GLY A 6 8.56 37.92 49.71
N VAL A 7 7.68 36.99 49.35
CA VAL A 7 7.44 35.72 50.07
C VAL A 7 7.16 34.58 49.07
N LYS A 8 7.93 33.48 49.20
CA LYS A 8 7.60 32.14 48.68
C LYS A 8 6.78 31.39 49.73
N ASN A 9 6.07 30.32 49.35
CA ASN A 9 6.06 28.98 49.99
C ASN A 9 4.88 28.13 49.44
N GLU A 10 5.18 26.92 48.93
CA GLU A 10 4.95 25.59 49.57
C GLU A 10 3.55 25.04 49.29
N THR A 11 3.43 23.99 48.46
CA THR A 11 3.52 22.57 48.85
C THR A 11 2.33 22.11 49.69
N THR A 12 1.42 21.34 49.10
CA THR A 12 0.49 20.48 49.85
C THR A 12 0.31 19.18 49.07
N LEU A 13 0.89 18.11 49.60
CA LEU A 13 0.59 16.73 49.20
C LEU A 13 -0.77 16.35 49.79
N GLN A 14 -1.67 15.79 48.99
CA GLN A 14 -2.78 14.97 49.48
C GLN A 14 -2.88 13.68 48.66
N GLU A 15 -2.32 12.65 49.27
CA GLU A 15 -2.61 11.21 49.24
C GLU A 15 -3.65 10.69 48.20
N LEU A 16 -3.14 9.88 47.27
CA LEU A 16 -3.79 8.64 46.79
C LEU A 16 -3.95 7.65 47.98
N PRO A 17 -4.84 6.62 47.97
CA PRO A 17 -5.22 5.86 46.78
C PRO A 17 -6.66 5.28 46.70
N VAL A 18 -7.12 4.99 45.47
CA VAL A 18 -7.97 3.81 45.20
C VAL A 18 -7.46 3.13 43.94
N VAL A 19 -6.80 1.98 44.12
CA VAL A 19 -6.60 1.00 43.04
C VAL A 19 -7.86 0.15 43.00
N LEU A 20 -8.55 0.14 41.86
CA LEU A 20 -9.45 -0.94 41.49
C LEU A 20 -9.17 -1.29 40.04
N ASP A 21 -8.31 -2.29 39.86
CA ASP A 21 -8.21 -3.02 38.61
C ASP A 21 -9.58 -3.64 38.28
N THR A 22 -10.09 -3.37 37.09
CA THR A 22 -11.11 -4.21 36.47
C THR A 22 -10.83 -4.22 34.98
N GLU A 23 -10.30 -5.34 34.51
CA GLU A 23 -10.01 -5.55 33.10
C GLU A 23 -11.30 -5.59 32.27
N ASP A 24 -11.59 -4.53 31.50
CA ASP A 24 -12.11 -4.70 30.13
C ASP A 24 -12.01 -3.40 29.30
N THR A 25 -10.88 -3.21 28.61
CA THR A 25 -10.82 -2.32 27.42
C THR A 25 -9.99 -3.00 26.34
N LYS A 26 -10.54 -4.07 25.76
CA LYS A 26 -10.07 -4.57 24.45
C LYS A 26 -10.22 -3.47 23.39
N LYS A 27 -9.27 -3.45 22.45
CA LYS A 27 -9.09 -2.43 21.41
C LYS A 27 -8.71 -1.04 21.94
N ALA A 28 -7.43 -0.91 22.31
CA ALA A 28 -6.64 0.06 21.55
C ALA A 28 -6.76 -0.37 20.07
N GLN A 29 -7.53 0.38 19.27
CA GLN A 29 -7.33 0.33 17.84
C GLN A 29 -5.93 0.86 17.59
N ASP A 30 -5.19 0.15 16.75
CA ASP A 30 -3.93 0.55 16.17
C ASP A 30 -4.22 1.76 15.28
N LEU A 31 -4.35 2.96 15.88
CA LEU A 31 -4.30 4.20 15.14
C LEU A 31 -2.88 4.28 14.57
N PRO A 32 -2.71 4.51 13.26
CA PRO A 32 -1.37 4.70 12.72
C PRO A 32 -0.71 5.85 13.47
N GLU A 33 0.57 5.68 13.81
CA GLU A 33 1.35 6.75 14.44
C GLU A 33 1.18 8.03 13.62
N PRO A 34 0.93 9.19 14.27
CA PRO A 34 0.77 10.44 13.54
C PRO A 34 2.02 10.67 12.70
N ILE A 35 1.84 11.02 11.43
CA ILE A 35 2.96 11.22 10.51
C ILE A 35 3.72 12.48 10.93
N GLU A 36 4.76 12.28 11.75
CA GLU A 36 5.51 13.38 12.37
C GLU A 36 6.51 14.04 11.42
N ASN A 37 6.83 13.44 10.26
CA ASN A 37 7.85 13.97 9.35
C ASN A 37 7.39 14.13 7.89
N ALA A 38 7.81 15.22 7.25
CA ALA A 38 7.60 15.46 5.81
C ALA A 38 8.25 14.36 4.93
N GLN A 39 9.28 13.69 5.46
CA GLN A 39 9.98 12.60 4.77
C GLN A 39 9.08 11.36 4.56
N ASP A 40 8.19 11.08 5.53
CA ASP A 40 7.22 10.00 5.43
C ASP A 40 6.16 10.29 4.34
N ILE A 41 5.76 11.56 4.20
CA ILE A 41 4.85 12.02 3.14
C ILE A 41 5.47 11.82 1.76
N ASP A 42 6.75 12.16 1.59
CA ASP A 42 7.47 11.93 0.31
C ASP A 42 7.61 10.42 0.01
N GLU A 43 7.88 9.58 1.02
CA GLU A 43 7.92 8.12 0.84
C GLU A 43 6.56 7.52 0.49
N ILE A 44 5.48 8.03 1.08
CA ILE A 44 4.09 7.70 0.75
C ILE A 44 3.77 8.08 -0.70
N LEU A 45 4.07 9.31 -1.12
CA LEU A 45 3.86 9.78 -2.49
C LEU A 45 4.69 8.98 -3.50
N ASN A 46 5.93 8.62 -3.17
CA ASN A 46 6.78 7.79 -4.02
C ASN A 46 6.27 6.35 -4.13
N SER A 47 5.71 5.79 -3.05
CA SER A 47 5.10 4.46 -3.06
C SER A 47 3.81 4.42 -3.89
N LEU A 48 2.98 5.47 -3.82
CA LEU A 48 1.80 5.63 -4.68
C LEU A 48 2.17 5.81 -6.17
N LYS A 49 3.19 6.61 -6.49
CA LYS A 49 3.72 6.75 -7.86
C LYS A 49 4.27 5.42 -8.40
N ALA A 50 4.97 4.66 -7.57
CA ALA A 50 5.49 3.33 -7.93
C ALA A 50 4.35 2.34 -8.22
N LEU A 51 3.30 2.34 -7.38
CA LEU A 51 2.10 1.54 -7.63
C LEU A 51 1.42 1.94 -8.95
N LEU A 52 1.18 3.22 -9.21
CA LEU A 52 0.57 3.69 -10.46
C LEU A 52 1.39 3.25 -11.69
N SER A 53 2.71 3.47 -11.66
CA SER A 53 3.61 3.05 -12.74
C SER A 53 3.62 1.52 -12.94
N SER A 54 3.46 0.74 -11.88
CA SER A 54 3.35 -0.72 -11.98
C SER A 54 2.04 -1.16 -12.65
N VAL A 55 0.92 -0.46 -12.38
CA VAL A 55 -0.38 -0.69 -13.06
C VAL A 55 -0.28 -0.36 -14.54
N GLU A 56 0.30 0.79 -14.91
CA GLU A 56 0.50 1.20 -16.31
C GLU A 56 1.35 0.18 -17.09
N LYS A 57 2.47 -0.27 -16.51
CA LYS A 57 3.33 -1.31 -17.09
C LYS A 57 2.58 -2.63 -17.25
N LEU A 58 1.83 -3.06 -16.24
CA LEU A 58 1.02 -4.27 -16.28
C LEU A 58 -0.05 -4.21 -17.37
N GLN A 59 -0.74 -3.07 -17.52
CA GLN A 59 -1.73 -2.84 -18.58
C GLN A 59 -1.10 -2.91 -19.98
N LYS A 60 0.04 -2.24 -20.18
CA LYS A 60 0.77 -2.28 -21.47
C LYS A 60 1.19 -3.71 -21.82
N ILE A 61 1.79 -4.45 -20.88
CA ILE A 61 2.22 -5.83 -21.12
C ILE A 61 1.02 -6.76 -21.34
N ARG A 62 -0.13 -6.51 -20.70
CA ARG A 62 -1.38 -7.24 -20.99
C ARG A 62 -1.89 -6.99 -22.42
N GLN A 63 -1.74 -5.78 -22.95
CA GLN A 63 -2.04 -5.49 -24.36
C GLN A 63 -1.04 -6.19 -25.30
N GLU A 64 0.25 -6.26 -24.95
CA GLU A 64 1.27 -7.00 -25.69
C GLU A 64 1.09 -8.54 -25.67
N VAL A 65 0.37 -9.08 -24.67
CA VAL A 65 -0.06 -10.50 -24.67
C VAL A 65 -1.23 -10.73 -25.63
N GLY A 66 -2.14 -9.76 -25.74
CA GLY A 66 -3.34 -9.87 -26.58
C GLY A 66 -4.32 -10.96 -26.13
N ASP A 67 -5.30 -11.29 -26.97
CA ASP A 67 -6.18 -12.44 -26.74
C ASP A 67 -5.64 -13.68 -27.48
N ILE A 68 -4.74 -14.40 -26.82
CA ILE A 68 -4.17 -15.65 -27.32
C ILE A 68 -4.89 -16.90 -26.80
N LYS A 69 -5.85 -16.77 -25.88
CA LYS A 69 -6.58 -17.91 -25.31
C LYS A 69 -7.30 -18.76 -26.38
N PRO A 70 -8.11 -18.19 -27.30
CA PRO A 70 -8.78 -19.00 -28.33
C PRO A 70 -7.80 -19.65 -29.31
N LEU A 71 -6.63 -19.03 -29.55
CA LEU A 71 -5.57 -19.59 -30.40
C LEU A 71 -4.88 -20.79 -29.72
N VAL A 72 -4.67 -20.73 -28.41
CA VAL A 72 -4.15 -21.86 -27.63
C VAL A 72 -5.15 -23.02 -27.59
N GLU A 73 -6.44 -22.74 -27.36
CA GLU A 73 -7.50 -23.76 -27.32
C GLU A 73 -7.58 -24.51 -28.66
N ARG A 74 -7.61 -23.80 -29.78
CA ARG A 74 -7.57 -24.39 -31.13
C ARG A 74 -6.37 -25.32 -31.37
N ILE A 75 -5.16 -24.94 -30.92
CA ILE A 75 -3.98 -25.82 -31.06
C ILE A 75 -4.08 -27.06 -30.17
N LEU A 76 -4.64 -26.94 -28.96
CA LEU A 76 -4.87 -28.08 -28.07
C LEU A 76 -5.91 -29.05 -28.64
N ASP A 77 -6.91 -28.54 -29.36
CA ASP A 77 -7.90 -29.32 -30.10
C ASP A 77 -7.35 -29.89 -31.43
N GLY A 78 -6.10 -29.57 -31.79
CA GLY A 78 -5.41 -30.07 -32.98
C GLY A 78 -5.65 -29.29 -34.26
N GLU A 79 -6.29 -28.11 -34.19
CA GLU A 79 -6.43 -27.23 -35.35
C GLU A 79 -5.11 -26.57 -35.75
N LEU A 80 -4.93 -26.37 -37.06
CA LEU A 80 -3.72 -25.81 -37.62
C LEU A 80 -3.80 -24.27 -37.64
N VAL A 81 -3.17 -23.63 -36.65
CA VAL A 81 -3.00 -22.18 -36.59
C VAL A 81 -1.80 -21.75 -37.45
N ALA A 82 -2.01 -20.82 -38.38
CA ALA A 82 -1.01 -20.43 -39.38
C ALA A 82 -1.04 -18.93 -39.70
N GLY A 83 0.05 -18.43 -40.29
CA GLY A 83 0.16 -17.03 -40.72
C GLY A 83 0.14 -16.04 -39.55
N GLU A 84 -0.70 -15.00 -39.67
CA GLU A 84 -0.79 -13.91 -38.70
C GLU A 84 -1.18 -14.39 -37.29
N GLU A 85 -2.10 -15.35 -37.19
CA GLU A 85 -2.51 -15.94 -35.91
C GLU A 85 -1.34 -16.63 -35.19
N LEU A 86 -0.43 -17.28 -35.93
CA LEU A 86 0.73 -17.96 -35.36
C LEU A 86 1.76 -16.96 -34.83
N GLU A 87 1.99 -15.85 -35.54
CA GLU A 87 2.87 -14.78 -35.06
C GLU A 87 2.25 -13.98 -33.90
N GLN A 88 0.92 -13.78 -33.88
CA GLN A 88 0.21 -13.24 -32.72
C GLN A 88 0.36 -14.14 -31.50
N LEU A 89 0.13 -15.45 -31.65
CA LEU A 89 0.29 -16.43 -30.57
C LEU A 89 1.73 -16.46 -30.04
N LYS A 90 2.72 -16.53 -30.93
CA LYS A 90 4.15 -16.52 -30.59
C LYS A 90 4.55 -15.23 -29.86
N THR A 91 4.07 -14.08 -30.34
CA THR A 91 4.31 -12.78 -29.69
C THR A 91 3.68 -12.75 -28.31
N GLY A 92 2.40 -13.07 -28.18
CA GLY A 92 1.69 -13.07 -26.89
C GLY A 92 2.27 -14.07 -25.89
N MET A 93 2.67 -15.25 -26.35
CA MET A 93 3.30 -16.28 -25.50
C MET A 93 4.72 -15.88 -25.07
N SER A 94 5.47 -15.14 -25.89
CA SER A 94 6.74 -14.50 -25.46
C SER A 94 6.51 -13.38 -24.42
N SER A 95 5.35 -12.73 -24.46
CA SER A 95 4.96 -11.66 -23.54
C SER A 95 4.38 -12.17 -22.23
N LEU A 96 3.85 -13.41 -22.17
CA LEU A 96 3.31 -14.02 -20.94
C LEU A 96 4.32 -14.03 -19.78
N LEU A 97 5.59 -14.37 -20.05
CA LEU A 97 6.64 -14.33 -19.01
C LEU A 97 6.86 -12.91 -18.47
N ARG A 98 6.74 -11.89 -19.33
CA ARG A 98 6.82 -10.49 -18.93
C ARG A 98 5.58 -10.05 -18.13
N LEU A 99 4.40 -10.59 -18.47
CA LEU A 99 3.15 -10.34 -17.74
C LEU A 99 3.21 -10.88 -16.30
N VAL A 100 3.71 -12.10 -16.11
CA VAL A 100 3.88 -12.71 -14.77
C VAL A 100 4.83 -11.89 -13.90
N ARG A 101 5.95 -11.40 -14.47
CA ARG A 101 6.88 -10.51 -13.76
C ARG A 101 6.24 -9.18 -13.38
N ALA A 102 5.57 -8.52 -14.34
CA ALA A 102 4.89 -7.25 -14.07
C ALA A 102 3.77 -7.38 -13.03
N TYR A 103 3.10 -8.53 -12.96
CA TYR A 103 2.12 -8.82 -11.91
C TYR A 103 2.78 -8.95 -10.53
N SER A 104 3.92 -9.64 -10.44
CA SER A 104 4.72 -9.73 -9.21
C SER A 104 5.22 -8.35 -8.76
N ASP A 105 5.72 -7.53 -9.70
CA ASP A 105 6.19 -6.17 -9.41
C ASP A 105 5.04 -5.28 -8.91
N HIS A 106 3.85 -5.39 -9.51
CA HIS A 106 2.63 -4.72 -9.05
C HIS A 106 2.21 -5.18 -7.65
N GLN A 107 2.26 -6.48 -7.35
CA GLN A 107 1.92 -6.99 -6.02
C GLN A 107 2.90 -6.51 -4.94
N ALA A 108 4.19 -6.42 -5.25
CA ALA A 108 5.19 -5.81 -4.38
C ALA A 108 4.93 -4.30 -4.16
N ALA A 109 4.64 -3.55 -5.24
CA ALA A 109 4.30 -2.14 -5.16
C ALA A 109 3.01 -1.88 -4.37
N LEU A 110 2.00 -2.74 -4.51
CA LEU A 110 0.73 -2.67 -3.77
C LEU A 110 0.97 -2.91 -2.28
N THR A 111 1.81 -3.87 -1.93
CA THR A 111 2.19 -4.15 -0.53
C THR A 111 2.93 -2.94 0.07
N LYS A 112 3.88 -2.35 -0.66
CA LYS A 112 4.59 -1.14 -0.22
C LYS A 112 3.68 0.09 -0.09
N ALA A 113 2.66 0.21 -0.94
CA ALA A 113 1.69 1.30 -0.91
C ALA A 113 0.53 1.08 0.08
N GLN A 114 0.49 -0.03 0.84
CA GLN A 114 -0.59 -0.28 1.78
C GLN A 114 -0.69 0.75 2.93
N PRO A 115 0.41 1.23 3.56
CA PRO A 115 0.32 2.30 4.56
C PRO A 115 -0.25 3.60 3.99
N ALA A 116 0.13 3.94 2.75
CA ALA A 116 -0.39 5.11 2.03
C ALA A 116 -1.90 5.02 1.77
N ARG A 117 -2.43 3.81 1.53
CA ARG A 117 -3.87 3.57 1.40
C ARG A 117 -4.61 3.70 2.73
N ASN A 118 -4.07 3.09 3.79
CA ASN A 118 -4.66 3.15 5.13
C ASN A 118 -4.81 4.62 5.60
N LEU A 119 -3.81 5.46 5.34
CA LEU A 119 -3.88 6.90 5.63
C LEU A 119 -4.96 7.61 4.81
N LEU A 120 -5.06 7.30 3.51
CA LEU A 120 -6.08 7.88 2.63
C LEU A 120 -7.50 7.53 3.12
N ASP A 121 -7.71 6.29 3.55
CA ASP A 121 -8.97 5.78 4.10
C ASP A 121 -9.32 6.37 5.49
N GLU A 122 -8.34 6.93 6.20
CA GLU A 122 -8.54 7.68 7.45
C GLU A 122 -8.90 9.15 7.19
N ILE A 123 -8.25 9.79 6.22
CA ILE A 123 -8.52 11.19 5.82
C ILE A 123 -9.88 11.34 5.11
N LEU A 124 -10.40 10.28 4.49
CA LEU A 124 -11.67 10.28 3.74
C LEU A 124 -12.92 9.90 4.57
N LYS A 125 -12.80 9.82 5.91
CA LYS A 125 -13.93 9.57 6.83
C LYS A 125 -14.57 10.85 7.37
#